data_AF-A0A2P6TXF8-F1
#
_entry.id   AF-A0A2P6TXF8-F1
#
_cell.length_a   1.000
_cell.length_b   1.000
_cell.length_c   1.000
_cell.angle_alpha   90.00
_cell.angle_beta   90.00
_cell.angle_gamma   90.00
#
_symmetry.space_group_name_H-M   'P 1'
#
loop_
_entity.id
_entity.type
_entity.pdbx_description
1 polymer ?
#
loop_
_entity_poly.entity_id
_entity_poly.type
_entity_poly.pdbx_seq_one_letter_code
_entity_poly.pdbx_strand_id
1 'polypeptide(L)'
;MQLAAAQTWGARLPRAPAVTPAAPQRLQHRLGLAASRCPAAAAGGAAHAAAAAVEAPQQLQEAEPEELMLSFSMDSGSDDDLQLASKPRRRGAGAASGGSSEWRRRGQPLDQYRAVPVTVAGERYESLMDLRYKMRSLQRELLGQADEVEVPRSSPHFEIIQALFRRHPSYRTKVQEPIQSFYVVRNPYVNSGYGCEFQYVDARGPEYRSDFSLLKCTRPRPKLRRRNLLVEACTSAIAPQLEAAAAAAPRNPAGQRCCERCGSDFKVEVIYTSWPLSNLIQKFEAEAAPRRTPAKFAKPPADAGCQLAQFRLNSEADSAWAAAWEQYHQQQARLEALCKHCANRQADAARQQQQLERRSRQRGGRRGQA
;
A
#
# COMPACT_ATOMS: atom_id res chain seq x y z
N MET A 1 0.30 96.91 -17.68
CA MET A 1 -0.60 95.76 -17.95
C MET A 1 -0.90 95.13 -16.59
N GLN A 2 -2.03 95.47 -15.96
CA GLN A 2 -3.30 94.71 -16.02
C GLN A 2 -3.12 93.30 -15.43
N LEU A 3 -3.53 93.06 -14.16
CA LEU A 3 -4.86 92.57 -13.70
C LEU A 3 -5.12 91.09 -14.13
N ALA A 4 -5.75 90.17 -13.40
CA ALA A 4 -6.35 90.06 -12.05
C ALA A 4 -6.76 88.57 -11.83
N ALA A 5 -7.10 87.99 -10.65
CA ALA A 5 -6.88 88.25 -9.21
C ALA A 5 -7.43 87.02 -8.40
N ALA A 6 -7.48 87.12 -7.05
CA ALA A 6 -8.37 86.36 -6.12
C ALA A 6 -8.06 84.86 -5.79
N GLN A 7 -7.87 84.46 -4.52
CA GLN A 7 -8.88 84.09 -3.46
C GLN A 7 -9.55 82.72 -3.71
N THR A 8 -9.91 81.86 -2.73
CA THR A 8 -9.76 81.80 -1.25
C THR A 8 -10.03 80.36 -0.75
N TRP A 9 -9.56 80.05 0.47
CA TRP A 9 -10.13 79.18 1.52
C TRP A 9 -11.30 78.22 1.19
N GLY A 10 -11.23 76.96 1.66
CA GLY A 10 -12.41 76.08 1.71
C GLY A 10 -12.17 74.67 2.29
N ALA A 11 -12.12 74.53 3.61
CA ALA A 11 -12.13 73.22 4.26
C ALA A 11 -13.55 72.61 4.26
N ARG A 12 -13.71 71.34 3.83
CA ARG A 12 -14.89 70.50 4.10
C ARG A 12 -14.55 69.00 4.02
N LEU A 13 -14.73 68.29 5.12
CA LEU A 13 -14.76 66.83 5.17
C LEU A 13 -16.06 66.30 4.57
N PRO A 14 -16.04 65.11 3.93
CA PRO A 14 -17.21 64.24 3.88
C PRO A 14 -16.92 62.84 4.47
N ARG A 15 -17.60 62.58 5.59
CA ARG A 15 -18.24 61.32 6.03
C ARG A 15 -17.59 59.96 5.65
N ALA A 16 -17.24 59.20 6.68
CA ALA A 16 -17.07 57.75 6.59
C ALA A 16 -18.40 57.03 6.26
N PRO A 17 -18.39 55.93 5.47
CA PRO A 17 -19.49 54.98 5.39
C PRO A 17 -19.52 54.04 6.60
N ALA A 18 -20.69 53.48 6.89
CA ALA A 18 -20.99 52.79 8.13
C ALA A 18 -20.45 51.34 8.22
N VAL A 19 -20.20 50.95 9.47
CA VAL A 19 -19.83 49.63 10.00
C VAL A 19 -21.14 48.84 10.24
N THR A 20 -21.39 47.63 9.71
CA THR A 20 -21.17 46.25 10.23
C THR A 20 -22.27 45.33 9.64
N PRO A 21 -22.36 44.00 9.89
CA PRO A 21 -21.35 42.99 10.23
C PRO A 21 -21.43 41.73 9.34
N ALA A 22 -20.35 40.92 9.31
CA ALA A 22 -20.46 39.47 9.08
C ALA A 22 -19.37 38.73 9.87
N ALA A 23 -19.78 38.06 10.94
CA ALA A 23 -18.99 37.12 11.73
C ALA A 23 -19.28 35.67 11.23
N PRO A 24 -18.63 34.60 11.74
CA PRO A 24 -17.65 34.54 12.82
C PRO A 24 -16.35 33.76 12.53
N GLN A 25 -15.46 33.84 13.52
CA GLN A 25 -14.16 33.16 13.59
C GLN A 25 -14.29 31.67 13.93
N ARG A 26 -13.28 30.87 13.53
CA ARG A 26 -12.69 29.82 14.40
C ARG A 26 -11.16 29.89 14.25
N LEU A 27 -10.49 30.50 15.21
CA LEU A 27 -9.84 29.82 16.36
C LEU A 27 -8.56 29.09 15.97
N GLN A 28 -7.46 29.85 16.01
CA GLN A 28 -6.13 29.29 16.24
C GLN A 28 -6.11 28.71 17.66
N HIS A 29 -5.79 27.43 17.80
CA HIS A 29 -5.32 26.90 19.08
C HIS A 29 -3.84 26.52 18.97
N ARG A 30 -3.02 27.35 19.62
CA ARG A 30 -1.72 26.91 20.14
C ARG A 30 -1.94 25.70 21.03
N LEU A 31 -1.18 24.63 20.82
CA LEU A 31 -0.76 23.75 21.89
C LEU A 31 0.73 23.99 22.11
N GLY A 32 1.03 24.78 23.15
CA GLY A 32 2.36 24.78 23.74
C GLY A 32 2.39 23.71 24.82
N LEU A 33 3.47 22.93 24.86
CA LEU A 33 3.83 22.12 26.02
C LEU A 33 5.28 22.43 26.39
N ALA A 34 5.44 22.97 27.60
CA ALA A 34 6.70 23.21 28.27
C ALA A 34 6.56 22.72 29.71
N ALA A 35 7.70 22.41 30.36
CA ALA A 35 7.83 21.58 31.57
C ALA A 35 7.50 20.08 31.33
N SER A 36 8.22 19.13 31.92
CA SER A 36 8.97 19.19 33.18
C SER A 36 10.43 18.71 33.10
N ARG A 37 11.31 19.35 33.88
CA ARG A 37 12.58 18.78 34.37
C ARG A 37 12.36 18.38 35.83
N CYS A 38 12.75 17.16 36.22
CA CYS A 38 13.09 16.82 37.61
C CYS A 38 14.10 15.65 37.66
N PRO A 39 14.84 15.47 38.77
CA PRO A 39 16.14 14.81 38.75
C PRO A 39 16.12 13.31 39.10
N ALA A 40 17.32 12.72 39.07
CA ALA A 40 17.58 11.31 39.36
C ALA A 40 17.21 10.87 40.79
N ALA A 41 16.87 9.59 40.91
CA ALA A 41 16.90 8.83 42.15
C ALA A 41 17.53 7.45 41.88
N ALA A 42 18.35 6.95 42.80
CA ALA A 42 19.05 5.68 42.69
C ALA A 42 18.68 4.74 43.86
N ALA A 43 18.39 3.48 43.54
CA ALA A 43 18.42 2.26 44.37
C ALA A 43 18.13 1.09 43.40
N GLY A 44 18.80 -0.06 43.42
CA GLY A 44 18.65 -1.11 44.44
C GLY A 44 17.35 -1.90 44.19
N GLY A 45 17.30 -3.22 43.99
CA GLY A 45 18.28 -4.29 44.17
C GLY A 45 17.56 -5.52 44.78
N ALA A 46 17.88 -6.74 44.34
CA ALA A 46 17.24 -8.02 44.77
C ALA A 46 15.73 -8.16 44.46
N ALA A 47 15.05 -9.31 44.57
CA ALA A 47 15.37 -10.74 44.31
C ALA A 47 14.05 -11.55 44.42
N HIS A 48 14.11 -12.88 44.23
CA HIS A 48 13.01 -13.87 44.30
C HIS A 48 12.03 -13.84 43.11
N ALA A 49 11.77 -14.92 42.35
CA ALA A 49 11.69 -16.37 42.60
C ALA A 49 10.39 -16.83 43.29
N ALA A 50 9.46 -17.37 42.50
CA ALA A 50 8.53 -18.43 42.89
C ALA A 50 8.03 -19.13 41.62
N ALA A 51 8.12 -20.47 41.58
CA ALA A 51 7.50 -21.27 40.53
C ALA A 51 6.07 -21.63 40.94
N ALA A 52 5.16 -21.69 39.96
CA ALA A 52 3.86 -22.33 40.10
C ALA A 52 3.61 -23.17 38.85
N ALA A 53 3.26 -24.44 39.04
CA ALA A 53 3.00 -25.37 37.94
C ALA A 53 1.69 -25.00 37.23
N VAL A 54 1.65 -25.20 35.92
CA VAL A 54 0.42 -25.08 35.10
C VAL A 54 0.14 -26.45 34.49
N GLU A 55 -1.08 -26.93 34.72
CA GLU A 55 -1.56 -28.23 34.25
C GLU A 55 -1.75 -28.25 32.73
N ALA A 56 -1.51 -29.40 32.11
CA ALA A 56 -1.66 -29.59 30.67
C ALA A 56 -3.13 -29.81 30.27
N PRO A 57 -3.69 -29.04 29.31
CA PRO A 57 -5.00 -29.33 28.75
C PRO A 57 -4.96 -30.50 27.75
N GLN A 58 -6.03 -31.28 27.73
CA GLN A 58 -6.19 -32.48 26.91
C GLN A 58 -6.20 -32.19 25.41
N GLN A 59 -5.68 -33.14 24.62
CA GLN A 59 -5.78 -33.10 23.16
C GLN A 59 -7.23 -33.37 22.72
N LEU A 60 -7.88 -32.37 22.14
CA LEU A 60 -9.07 -32.54 21.31
C LEU A 60 -8.63 -32.98 19.91
N GLN A 61 -9.10 -34.14 19.46
CA GLN A 61 -8.99 -34.55 18.07
C GLN A 61 -10.03 -33.77 17.24
N GLU A 62 -9.57 -32.79 16.46
CA GLU A 62 -10.39 -32.20 15.40
C GLU A 62 -10.26 -33.04 14.12
N ALA A 63 -11.40 -33.31 13.47
CA ALA A 63 -11.47 -34.12 12.26
C ALA A 63 -10.94 -33.35 11.03
N GLU A 64 -10.24 -34.05 10.13
CA GLU A 64 -9.77 -33.47 8.87
C GLU A 64 -10.95 -33.13 7.93
N PRO A 65 -11.02 -31.91 7.37
CA PRO A 65 -11.93 -31.61 6.28
C PRO A 65 -11.32 -32.06 4.94
N GLU A 66 -12.09 -32.83 4.17
CA GLU A 66 -11.69 -33.39 2.86
C GLU A 66 -11.08 -32.35 1.91
N GLU A 67 -9.86 -32.62 1.41
CA GLU A 67 -9.29 -31.85 0.31
C GLU A 67 -10.07 -32.12 -0.99
N LEU A 68 -10.88 -31.14 -1.41
CA LEU A 68 -11.42 -31.07 -2.77
C LEU A 68 -10.28 -30.89 -3.79
N MET A 69 -9.70 -32.03 -4.21
CA MET A 69 -8.75 -32.10 -5.32
C MET A 69 -9.40 -31.68 -6.64
N LEU A 70 -9.29 -30.39 -6.96
CA LEU A 70 -9.50 -29.89 -8.32
C LEU A 70 -8.24 -30.14 -9.16
N SER A 71 -8.10 -31.39 -9.61
CA SER A 71 -7.16 -31.77 -10.66
C SER A 71 -7.53 -31.05 -11.96
N PHE A 72 -6.62 -30.21 -12.46
CA PHE A 72 -6.70 -29.69 -13.83
C PHE A 72 -5.47 -30.16 -14.60
N SER A 73 -5.72 -30.97 -15.64
CA SER A 73 -4.69 -31.50 -16.53
C SER A 73 -3.80 -30.40 -17.08
N MET A 74 -2.49 -30.69 -17.11
CA MET A 74 -1.58 -29.97 -17.99
C MET A 74 -1.88 -30.42 -19.41
N ASP A 75 -2.33 -29.49 -20.26
CA ASP A 75 -2.29 -29.67 -21.70
C ASP A 75 -1.25 -28.73 -22.30
N SER A 76 -0.46 -29.26 -23.24
CA SER A 76 0.85 -28.71 -23.61
C SER A 76 0.78 -28.01 -24.96
N GLY A 77 0.26 -26.78 -24.97
CA GLY A 77 0.26 -25.91 -26.14
C GLY A 77 1.49 -25.01 -26.21
N SER A 78 2.44 -25.36 -27.08
CA SER A 78 3.46 -24.44 -27.58
C SER A 78 2.83 -23.46 -28.57
N ASP A 79 3.19 -22.17 -28.50
CA ASP A 79 3.13 -21.28 -29.67
C ASP A 79 4.24 -20.22 -29.54
N ASP A 80 5.17 -20.28 -30.48
CA ASP A 80 6.12 -19.23 -30.81
C ASP A 80 5.52 -18.32 -31.90
N ASP A 81 6.21 -17.23 -32.23
CA ASP A 81 5.88 -16.29 -33.33
C ASP A 81 4.54 -15.54 -33.29
N LEU A 82 4.63 -14.21 -33.18
CA LEU A 82 4.27 -13.38 -34.35
C LEU A 82 4.87 -11.96 -34.27
N GLN A 83 5.37 -11.52 -35.41
CA GLN A 83 6.18 -10.31 -35.56
C GLN A 83 5.34 -9.02 -35.72
N LEU A 84 6.08 -7.91 -35.80
CA LEU A 84 5.62 -6.57 -36.15
C LEU A 84 4.69 -6.55 -37.40
N ALA A 85 3.66 -5.69 -37.39
CA ALA A 85 3.63 -4.49 -38.27
C ALA A 85 2.35 -3.64 -38.15
N SER A 86 2.51 -2.35 -38.48
CA SER A 86 1.54 -1.46 -39.17
C SER A 86 0.15 -1.15 -38.58
N LYS A 87 -0.07 0.16 -38.34
CA LYS A 87 -1.40 0.80 -38.28
C LYS A 87 -1.99 0.97 -39.69
N PRO A 88 -3.29 1.25 -39.79
CA PRO A 88 -3.64 2.60 -40.24
C PRO A 88 -4.69 3.32 -39.38
N ARG A 89 -4.79 4.64 -39.58
CA ARG A 89 -5.81 5.52 -38.98
C ARG A 89 -7.20 5.23 -39.55
N ARG A 90 -8.24 5.30 -38.73
CA ARG A 90 -9.52 5.91 -39.14
C ARG A 90 -10.01 6.92 -38.11
N ARG A 91 -10.56 8.04 -38.59
CA ARG A 91 -11.35 8.99 -37.81
C ARG A 91 -12.79 8.47 -37.72
N GLY A 92 -13.44 8.73 -36.60
CA GLY A 92 -14.87 8.53 -36.40
C GLY A 92 -15.29 9.25 -35.14
N ALA A 93 -16.11 10.29 -35.26
CA ALA A 93 -16.67 11.02 -34.13
C ALA A 93 -17.93 10.30 -33.63
N GLY A 94 -18.11 10.23 -32.32
CA GLY A 94 -19.28 9.66 -31.65
C GLY A 94 -19.29 10.13 -30.20
N ALA A 95 -20.45 10.59 -29.73
CA ALA A 95 -20.58 11.34 -28.48
C ALA A 95 -20.77 10.45 -27.22
N ALA A 96 -20.85 11.13 -26.08
CA ALA A 96 -21.36 10.65 -24.78
C ALA A 96 -20.54 9.59 -24.00
N SER A 97 -19.88 10.05 -22.93
CA SER A 97 -20.02 9.57 -21.54
C SER A 97 -18.77 9.92 -20.71
N GLY A 98 -18.90 10.94 -19.86
CA GLY A 98 -17.86 11.32 -18.89
C GLY A 98 -17.84 10.36 -17.71
N GLY A 99 -17.08 9.27 -17.80
CA GLY A 99 -17.01 8.26 -16.73
C GLY A 99 -15.70 7.47 -16.69
N SER A 100 -14.81 7.82 -15.75
CA SER A 100 -13.72 6.97 -15.23
C SER A 100 -12.86 6.19 -16.26
N SER A 101 -12.09 6.89 -17.08
CA SER A 101 -11.27 6.30 -18.17
C SER A 101 -9.81 6.01 -17.82
N GLU A 102 -9.41 6.04 -16.54
CA GLU A 102 -8.00 5.85 -16.14
C GLU A 102 -7.52 4.40 -16.33
N TRP A 103 -8.39 3.40 -16.14
CA TRP A 103 -8.04 1.99 -16.23
C TRP A 103 -7.82 1.49 -17.67
N ARG A 104 -8.53 2.04 -18.68
CA ARG A 104 -8.35 1.65 -20.10
C ARG A 104 -6.97 2.01 -20.67
N ARG A 105 -6.22 2.92 -20.04
CA ARG A 105 -4.89 3.35 -20.55
C ARG A 105 -3.75 2.40 -20.20
N ARG A 106 -3.97 1.45 -19.30
CA ARG A 106 -3.01 0.38 -19.00
C ARG A 106 -3.59 -0.91 -19.56
N GLY A 107 -3.08 -1.36 -20.71
CA GLY A 107 -3.51 -2.59 -21.39
C GLY A 107 -3.14 -3.86 -20.64
N GLN A 108 -3.64 -4.03 -19.42
CA GLN A 108 -3.72 -5.34 -18.79
C GLN A 108 -4.92 -6.08 -19.39
N PRO A 109 -4.76 -7.35 -19.82
CA PRO A 109 -5.86 -8.10 -20.39
C PRO A 109 -6.97 -8.28 -19.35
N LEU A 110 -8.16 -7.80 -19.70
CA LEU A 110 -9.38 -7.89 -18.88
C LEU A 110 -9.81 -9.35 -18.67
N ASP A 111 -9.25 -10.31 -19.41
CA ASP A 111 -9.46 -11.76 -19.25
C ASP A 111 -9.18 -12.30 -17.83
N GLN A 112 -8.33 -11.63 -17.05
CA GLN A 112 -8.10 -11.97 -15.65
C GLN A 112 -9.30 -11.64 -14.74
N TYR A 113 -10.26 -10.88 -15.26
CA TYR A 113 -11.57 -10.59 -14.68
C TYR A 113 -12.70 -11.15 -15.56
N ARG A 114 -12.48 -12.27 -16.26
CA ARG A 114 -13.60 -13.09 -16.78
C ARG A 114 -14.64 -13.27 -15.66
N ALA A 115 -15.92 -13.20 -16.03
CA ALA A 115 -17.06 -13.29 -15.13
C ALA A 115 -17.19 -14.71 -14.53
N VAL A 116 -16.27 -15.04 -13.62
CA VAL A 116 -16.35 -16.19 -12.73
C VAL A 116 -17.14 -15.73 -11.51
N PRO A 117 -18.35 -16.28 -11.27
CA PRO A 117 -19.13 -15.93 -10.10
C PRO A 117 -18.39 -16.28 -8.81
N VAL A 118 -18.60 -15.50 -7.76
CA VAL A 118 -17.89 -15.65 -6.49
C VAL A 118 -18.87 -15.62 -5.35
N THR A 119 -18.81 -16.62 -4.48
CA THR A 119 -19.64 -16.68 -3.26
C THR A 119 -18.84 -16.15 -2.06
N VAL A 120 -19.46 -15.27 -1.24
CA VAL A 120 -18.90 -14.75 0.01
C VAL A 120 -20.04 -14.69 1.03
N ALA A 121 -19.88 -15.30 2.20
CA ALA A 121 -20.94 -15.41 3.23
C ALA A 121 -22.30 -15.90 2.68
N GLY A 122 -22.28 -16.88 1.77
CA GLY A 122 -23.49 -17.41 1.10
C GLY A 122 -24.02 -16.56 -0.06
N GLU A 123 -23.70 -15.26 -0.12
CA GLU A 123 -24.11 -14.37 -1.21
C GLU A 123 -23.27 -14.61 -2.47
N ARG A 124 -23.94 -14.66 -3.63
CA ARG A 124 -23.32 -14.87 -4.95
C ARG A 124 -23.17 -13.55 -5.71
N TYR A 125 -21.95 -13.27 -6.15
CA TYR A 125 -21.57 -12.11 -6.95
C TYR A 125 -21.23 -12.54 -8.38
N GLU A 126 -21.50 -11.69 -9.37
CA GLU A 126 -21.21 -12.01 -10.79
C GLU A 126 -19.72 -12.11 -11.08
N SER A 127 -18.91 -11.32 -10.34
CA SER A 127 -17.46 -11.29 -10.47
C SER A 127 -16.80 -10.65 -9.24
N LEU A 128 -15.48 -10.74 -9.17
CA LEU A 128 -14.69 -10.00 -8.18
C LEU A 128 -14.81 -8.47 -8.30
N MET A 129 -15.17 -7.93 -9.47
CA MET A 129 -15.37 -6.49 -9.66
C MET A 129 -16.75 -6.03 -9.16
N ASP A 130 -17.78 -6.85 -9.34
CA ASP A 130 -19.11 -6.64 -8.74
C ASP A 130 -19.00 -6.65 -7.20
N LEU A 131 -18.43 -7.71 -6.61
CA LEU A 131 -18.13 -7.79 -5.18
C LEU A 131 -17.34 -6.55 -4.67
N ARG A 132 -16.31 -6.12 -5.41
CA ARG A 132 -15.53 -4.92 -5.06
C ARG A 132 -16.36 -3.63 -5.12
N TYR A 133 -17.28 -3.52 -6.07
CA TYR A 133 -18.18 -2.37 -6.18
C TYR A 133 -19.18 -2.35 -5.02
N LYS A 134 -19.83 -3.48 -4.76
CA LYS A 134 -20.77 -3.69 -3.64
C LYS A 134 -20.13 -3.35 -2.29
N MET A 135 -18.96 -3.90 -1.99
CA MET A 135 -18.23 -3.61 -0.75
C MET A 135 -17.78 -2.15 -0.62
N ARG A 136 -17.48 -1.46 -1.73
CA ARG A 136 -17.20 -0.01 -1.72
C ARG A 136 -18.43 0.84 -1.50
N SER A 137 -19.60 0.39 -1.94
CA SER A 137 -20.88 1.03 -1.61
C SER A 137 -21.20 0.82 -0.13
N LEU A 138 -21.07 -0.42 0.38
CA LEU A 138 -21.25 -0.74 1.79
C LEU A 138 -20.33 0.09 2.70
N GLN A 139 -19.04 0.25 2.36
CA GLN A 139 -18.14 1.16 3.11
C GLN A 139 -18.67 2.59 3.23
N ARG A 140 -19.27 3.13 2.15
CA ARG A 140 -19.79 4.51 2.13
C ARG A 140 -21.14 4.63 2.83
N GLU A 141 -21.96 3.59 2.74
CA GLU A 141 -23.25 3.47 3.40
C GLU A 141 -23.10 3.40 4.92
N LEU A 142 -22.26 2.48 5.41
CA LEU A 142 -21.93 2.35 6.83
C LEU A 142 -21.33 3.64 7.40
N LEU A 143 -20.34 4.22 6.71
CA LEU A 143 -19.64 5.42 7.19
C LEU A 143 -20.52 6.68 7.13
N GLY A 144 -21.38 6.80 6.11
CA GLY A 144 -22.23 7.96 5.89
C GLY A 144 -21.45 9.29 5.96
N GLN A 145 -21.84 10.14 6.92
CA GLN A 145 -21.18 11.42 7.20
C GLN A 145 -20.13 11.35 8.32
N ALA A 146 -20.00 10.23 9.02
CA ALA A 146 -19.03 10.08 10.11
C ALA A 146 -17.58 9.99 9.59
N ASP A 147 -16.61 10.22 10.47
CA ASP A 147 -15.20 9.91 10.20
C ASP A 147 -14.86 8.44 10.50
N GLU A 148 -15.67 7.80 11.34
CA GLU A 148 -15.52 6.40 11.74
C GLU A 148 -16.86 5.78 12.11
N VAL A 149 -17.03 4.49 11.84
CA VAL A 149 -18.17 3.67 12.30
C VAL A 149 -17.69 2.27 12.69
N GLU A 150 -18.25 1.74 13.78
CA GLU A 150 -18.05 0.35 14.21
C GLU A 150 -19.09 -0.59 13.58
N VAL A 151 -18.64 -1.78 13.19
CA VAL A 151 -19.45 -2.90 12.74
C VAL A 151 -19.20 -4.05 13.72
N PRO A 152 -20.01 -4.15 14.81
CA PRO A 152 -19.86 -5.20 15.81
C PRO A 152 -20.35 -6.55 15.27
N ARG A 153 -20.02 -7.64 15.97
CA ARG A 153 -20.45 -9.02 15.61
C ARG A 153 -21.96 -9.21 15.46
N SER A 154 -22.77 -8.38 16.12
CA SER A 154 -24.24 -8.38 15.99
C SER A 154 -24.75 -7.68 14.72
N SER A 155 -23.89 -7.02 13.95
CA SER A 155 -24.27 -6.36 12.71
C SER A 155 -24.52 -7.37 11.59
N PRO A 156 -25.59 -7.24 10.77
CA PRO A 156 -25.80 -8.10 9.60
C PRO A 156 -24.66 -8.02 8.57
N HIS A 157 -23.84 -6.96 8.63
CA HIS A 157 -22.70 -6.79 7.73
C HIS A 157 -21.40 -7.43 8.23
N PHE A 158 -21.36 -7.95 9.47
CA PHE A 158 -20.14 -8.52 10.04
C PHE A 158 -19.66 -9.75 9.27
N GLU A 159 -20.55 -10.71 9.01
CA GLU A 159 -20.23 -11.98 8.35
C GLU A 159 -19.68 -11.80 6.93
N ILE A 160 -20.28 -10.92 6.12
CA ILE A 160 -19.77 -10.61 4.78
C ILE A 160 -18.39 -9.93 4.83
N ILE A 161 -18.15 -9.03 5.78
CA ILE A 161 -16.83 -8.40 5.96
C ILE A 161 -15.81 -9.43 6.45
N GLN A 162 -16.14 -10.32 7.37
CA GLN A 162 -15.25 -11.39 7.85
C GLN A 162 -14.93 -12.40 6.75
N ALA A 163 -15.94 -12.90 6.04
CA ALA A 163 -15.78 -13.83 4.93
C ALA A 163 -14.94 -13.22 3.79
N LEU A 164 -15.06 -11.91 3.54
CA LEU A 164 -14.21 -11.20 2.61
C LEU A 164 -12.78 -11.03 3.15
N PHE A 165 -12.61 -10.69 4.42
CA PHE A 165 -11.30 -10.47 5.02
C PHE A 165 -10.51 -11.78 5.14
N ARG A 166 -11.15 -12.92 5.39
CA ARG A 166 -10.58 -14.27 5.31
C ARG A 166 -9.89 -14.59 3.98
N ARG A 167 -10.24 -13.87 2.91
CA ARG A 167 -9.62 -13.99 1.57
C ARG A 167 -8.36 -13.13 1.40
N HIS A 168 -8.05 -12.24 2.35
CA HIS A 168 -6.87 -11.39 2.32
C HIS A 168 -5.58 -12.24 2.44
N PRO A 169 -4.53 -11.99 1.62
CA PRO A 169 -3.33 -12.83 1.62
C PRO A 169 -2.63 -12.97 2.98
N SER A 170 -2.68 -11.92 3.80
CA SER A 170 -2.08 -11.90 5.14
C SER A 170 -3.05 -12.22 6.27
N TYR A 171 -4.22 -12.80 6.00
CA TYR A 171 -5.21 -13.10 7.05
C TYR A 171 -4.61 -14.06 8.10
N ARG A 172 -4.16 -15.23 7.64
CA ARG A 172 -3.57 -16.30 8.48
C ARG A 172 -2.34 -15.86 9.28
N THR A 173 -1.66 -14.77 8.91
CA THR A 173 -0.42 -14.30 9.56
C THR A 173 -0.58 -13.05 10.41
N LYS A 174 -1.70 -12.32 10.30
CA LYS A 174 -1.92 -11.07 11.04
C LYS A 174 -3.07 -11.11 12.05
N VAL A 175 -4.02 -12.03 11.88
CA VAL A 175 -5.25 -12.08 12.66
C VAL A 175 -5.14 -13.14 13.75
N GLN A 176 -5.51 -12.78 14.97
CA GLN A 176 -5.75 -13.71 16.08
C GLN A 176 -7.26 -13.83 16.29
N GLU A 177 -7.86 -14.93 15.85
CA GLU A 177 -9.31 -15.16 16.00
C GLU A 177 -9.69 -15.32 17.49
N PRO A 178 -10.90 -14.89 17.90
CA PRO A 178 -11.96 -14.31 17.06
C PRO A 178 -11.74 -12.82 16.76
N ILE A 179 -12.12 -12.39 15.56
CA ILE A 179 -12.36 -10.96 15.28
C ILE A 179 -13.52 -10.46 16.15
N GLN A 180 -13.30 -9.36 16.88
CA GLN A 180 -14.25 -8.78 17.83
C GLN A 180 -15.15 -7.73 17.16
N SER A 181 -14.58 -6.86 16.33
CA SER A 181 -15.32 -5.88 15.54
C SER A 181 -14.52 -5.44 14.30
N PHE A 182 -15.27 -4.98 13.29
CA PHE A 182 -14.71 -4.23 12.17
C PHE A 182 -15.02 -2.75 12.32
N TYR A 183 -14.27 -1.92 11.62
CA TYR A 183 -14.53 -0.50 11.52
C TYR A 183 -14.35 -0.03 10.09
N VAL A 184 -15.15 0.95 9.68
CA VAL A 184 -14.89 1.72 8.47
C VAL A 184 -14.41 3.10 8.89
N VAL A 185 -13.24 3.50 8.39
CA VAL A 185 -12.57 4.75 8.79
C VAL A 185 -12.31 5.60 7.55
N ARG A 186 -12.60 6.90 7.63
CA ARG A 186 -12.26 7.88 6.61
C ARG A 186 -10.75 8.06 6.54
N ASN A 187 -10.15 7.85 5.36
CA ASN A 187 -8.72 7.99 5.15
C ASN A 187 -8.40 9.41 4.61
N PRO A 188 -7.87 10.33 5.45
CA PRO A 188 -7.61 11.72 5.04
C PRO A 188 -6.46 11.85 4.03
N TYR A 189 -5.65 10.80 3.84
CA TYR A 189 -4.50 10.80 2.94
C TYR A 189 -4.84 10.38 1.50
N VAL A 190 -6.12 10.17 1.17
CA VAL A 190 -6.58 9.90 -0.19
C VAL A 190 -7.05 11.21 -0.81
N ASN A 191 -6.34 11.71 -1.82
CA ASN A 191 -6.52 13.03 -2.45
C ASN A 191 -7.93 13.38 -2.96
N SER A 192 -8.90 12.47 -2.92
CA SER A 192 -10.31 12.74 -3.24
C SER A 192 -11.17 13.09 -2.03
N GLY A 193 -10.68 13.00 -0.78
CA GLY A 193 -11.46 13.23 0.45
C GLY A 193 -12.47 12.12 0.82
N TYR A 194 -12.71 11.16 -0.08
CA TYR A 194 -13.65 10.05 0.09
C TYR A 194 -12.96 8.68 0.17
N GLY A 195 -11.68 8.65 0.56
CA GLY A 195 -11.00 7.40 0.87
C GLY A 195 -11.61 6.75 2.11
N CYS A 196 -11.94 5.46 2.03
CA CYS A 196 -12.39 4.67 3.17
C CYS A 196 -11.47 3.45 3.31
N GLU A 197 -11.00 3.14 4.51
CA GLU A 197 -10.29 1.90 4.82
C GLU A 197 -11.07 1.06 5.84
N PHE A 198 -10.89 -0.26 5.78
CA PHE A 198 -11.36 -1.14 6.84
C PHE A 198 -10.26 -1.31 7.88
N GLN A 199 -10.64 -1.22 9.15
CA GLN A 199 -9.83 -1.62 10.28
C GLN A 199 -10.56 -2.72 11.06
N TYR A 200 -9.84 -3.44 11.91
CA TYR A 200 -10.40 -4.52 12.73
C TYR A 200 -9.72 -4.56 14.10
N VAL A 201 -10.47 -5.08 15.07
CA VAL A 201 -10.01 -5.49 16.40
C VAL A 201 -10.22 -7.00 16.50
N ASP A 202 -9.23 -7.72 17.00
CA ASP A 202 -9.25 -9.18 17.13
C ASP A 202 -8.98 -9.62 18.58
N ALA A 203 -8.66 -10.89 18.81
CA ALA A 203 -8.52 -11.45 20.16
C ALA A 203 -7.54 -10.69 21.07
N ARG A 204 -6.63 -9.91 20.51
CA ARG A 204 -5.69 -9.04 21.24
C ARG A 204 -6.34 -7.86 21.96
N GLY A 205 -7.60 -7.54 21.62
CA GLY A 205 -8.36 -6.46 22.23
C GLY A 205 -8.19 -5.08 21.57
N PRO A 206 -8.95 -4.06 22.02
CA PRO A 206 -9.18 -2.81 21.30
C PRO A 206 -7.93 -1.95 21.09
N GLU A 207 -6.91 -2.10 21.95
CA GLU A 207 -5.60 -1.46 21.81
C GLU A 207 -4.89 -1.86 20.50
N TYR A 208 -5.17 -3.05 19.97
CA TYR A 208 -4.46 -3.67 18.83
C TYR A 208 -5.24 -3.56 17.52
N ARG A 209 -5.58 -2.33 17.14
CA ARG A 209 -6.30 -2.04 15.91
C ARG A 209 -5.40 -2.14 14.67
N SER A 210 -5.84 -2.87 13.65
CA SER A 210 -5.08 -3.09 12.40
C SER A 210 -5.90 -2.78 11.15
N ASP A 211 -5.27 -2.35 10.06
CA ASP A 211 -5.93 -2.10 8.77
C ASP A 211 -5.84 -3.30 7.81
N PHE A 212 -6.83 -3.41 6.91
CA PHE A 212 -6.75 -4.32 5.77
C PHE A 212 -7.29 -3.68 4.48
N SER A 213 -6.77 -4.16 3.35
CA SER A 213 -7.11 -3.58 2.05
C SER A 213 -8.19 -4.37 1.35
N LEU A 214 -9.39 -3.79 1.21
CA LEU A 214 -10.46 -4.30 0.35
C LEU A 214 -9.97 -4.67 -1.06
N LEU A 215 -9.04 -3.88 -1.61
CA LEU A 215 -8.43 -4.17 -2.92
C LEU A 215 -7.66 -5.50 -2.93
N LYS A 216 -6.98 -5.85 -1.82
CA LYS A 216 -6.27 -7.14 -1.71
C LYS A 216 -7.24 -8.31 -1.54
N CYS A 217 -8.36 -8.13 -0.82
CA CYS A 217 -9.40 -9.17 -0.68
C CYS A 217 -10.15 -9.47 -2.00
N THR A 218 -10.33 -8.45 -2.85
CA THR A 218 -11.10 -8.53 -4.10
C THR A 218 -10.23 -8.65 -5.37
N ARG A 219 -8.91 -8.80 -5.22
CA ARG A 219 -8.03 -9.03 -6.37
C ARG A 219 -8.12 -10.51 -6.79
N PRO A 220 -8.18 -10.83 -8.09
CA PRO A 220 -7.89 -12.18 -8.55
C PRO A 220 -6.52 -12.60 -8.00
N ARG A 221 -6.40 -13.80 -7.41
CA ARG A 221 -5.09 -14.34 -7.05
C ARG A 221 -4.26 -14.36 -8.34
N PRO A 222 -3.12 -13.64 -8.41
CA PRO A 222 -2.37 -13.56 -9.65
C PRO A 222 -1.92 -14.98 -10.02
N LYS A 223 -2.19 -15.42 -11.26
CA LYS A 223 -1.57 -16.65 -11.78
C LYS A 223 -0.05 -16.49 -11.59
N LEU A 224 0.59 -17.48 -10.97
CA LEU A 224 2.02 -17.48 -10.65
C LEU A 224 2.85 -17.58 -11.94
N ARG A 225 2.97 -16.46 -12.65
CA ARG A 225 3.88 -16.32 -13.79
C ARG A 225 5.32 -16.36 -13.29
N ARG A 226 6.25 -16.92 -14.09
CA ARG A 226 7.69 -17.01 -13.78
C ARG A 226 8.27 -15.70 -13.25
N ARG A 227 7.86 -14.55 -13.81
CA ARG A 227 8.27 -13.21 -13.36
C ARG A 227 7.81 -12.85 -11.94
N ASN A 228 6.61 -13.26 -11.52
CA ASN A 228 6.13 -12.99 -10.16
C ASN A 228 6.91 -13.84 -9.15
N LEU A 229 7.10 -15.12 -9.45
CA LEU A 229 7.92 -16.03 -8.64
C LEU A 229 9.36 -15.54 -8.51
N LEU A 230 9.94 -14.98 -9.58
CA LEU A 230 11.26 -14.35 -9.52
C LEU A 230 11.27 -13.14 -8.58
N VAL A 231 10.31 -12.22 -8.67
CA VAL A 231 10.23 -11.07 -7.76
C VAL A 231 10.06 -11.51 -6.31
N GLU A 232 9.23 -12.51 -6.04
CA GLU A 232 9.05 -13.08 -4.71
C GLU A 232 10.34 -13.72 -4.19
N ALA A 233 11.01 -14.56 -4.98
CA ALA A 233 12.28 -15.18 -4.60
C ALA A 233 13.41 -14.15 -4.37
N CYS A 234 13.51 -13.13 -5.24
CA CYS A 234 14.41 -12.00 -5.03
C CYS A 234 14.11 -11.25 -3.73
N THR A 235 12.83 -11.10 -3.35
CA THR A 235 12.41 -10.45 -2.10
C THR A 235 12.77 -11.31 -0.88
N SER A 236 12.56 -12.63 -0.97
CA SER A 236 12.90 -13.59 0.08
C SER A 236 14.41 -13.62 0.38
N ALA A 237 15.24 -13.63 -0.67
CA ALA A 237 16.71 -13.66 -0.55
C ALA A 237 17.27 -12.42 0.19
N ILE A 238 16.71 -11.24 -0.06
CA ILE A 238 17.15 -9.98 0.56
C ILE A 238 16.41 -9.64 1.86
N ALA A 239 15.55 -10.52 2.38
CA ALA A 239 14.80 -10.26 3.61
C ALA A 239 15.70 -9.83 4.79
N PRO A 240 16.87 -10.46 5.05
CA PRO A 240 17.79 -10.00 6.10
C PRO A 240 18.31 -8.58 5.89
N GLN A 241 18.49 -8.13 4.64
CA GLN A 241 18.94 -6.77 4.32
C GLN A 241 17.81 -5.74 4.57
N LEU A 242 16.56 -6.11 4.26
CA LEU A 242 15.38 -5.27 4.56
C LEU A 242 15.12 -5.17 6.07
N GLU A 243 15.32 -6.26 6.81
CA GLU A 243 15.22 -6.31 8.27
C GLU A 243 16.34 -5.48 8.94
N ALA A 244 17.58 -5.59 8.46
CA ALA A 244 18.70 -4.76 8.95
C ALA A 244 18.43 -3.26 8.72
N ALA A 245 17.93 -2.86 7.55
CA ALA A 245 17.51 -1.48 7.30
C ALA A 245 16.35 -1.05 8.21
N ALA A 246 15.38 -1.93 8.47
CA ALA A 246 14.27 -1.65 9.38
C ALA A 246 14.70 -1.57 10.86
N ALA A 247 15.81 -2.21 11.23
CA ALA A 247 16.39 -2.16 12.57
C ALA A 247 17.25 -0.89 12.77
N ALA A 248 17.98 -0.47 11.72
CA ALA A 248 18.82 0.73 11.70
C ALA A 248 18.03 2.05 11.61
N ALA A 249 16.74 1.99 11.26
CA ALA A 249 15.84 3.14 11.22
C ALA A 249 15.86 3.92 12.56
N PRO A 250 15.85 5.27 12.53
CA PRO A 250 15.80 6.07 13.75
C PRO A 250 14.54 5.77 14.55
N ARG A 251 14.59 5.96 15.88
CA ARG A 251 13.46 5.67 16.78
C ARG A 251 13.10 6.86 17.65
N ASN A 252 11.81 7.01 17.97
CA ASN A 252 11.32 7.96 18.98
C ASN A 252 11.67 7.45 20.40
N PRO A 253 11.51 8.27 21.46
CA PRO A 253 11.74 7.82 22.84
C PRO A 253 10.86 6.64 23.31
N ALA A 254 9.74 6.38 22.63
CA ALA A 254 8.89 5.21 22.85
C ALA A 254 9.37 3.95 22.08
N GLY A 255 10.54 4.01 21.43
CA GLY A 255 11.15 2.89 20.70
C GLY A 255 10.53 2.58 19.34
N GLN A 256 9.54 3.35 18.88
CA GLN A 256 8.90 3.18 17.57
C GLN A 256 9.77 3.79 16.46
N ARG A 257 9.72 3.21 15.26
CA ARG A 257 10.51 3.70 14.10
C ARG A 257 9.97 5.05 13.62
N CYS A 258 10.88 5.97 13.32
CA CYS A 258 10.62 7.29 12.77
C CYS A 258 11.00 7.38 11.29
N CYS A 259 10.32 8.26 10.58
CA CYS A 259 10.67 8.66 9.23
C CYS A 259 12.00 9.44 9.24
N GLU A 260 13.02 8.94 8.52
CA GLU A 260 14.34 9.57 8.40
C GLU A 260 14.31 11.01 7.88
N ARG A 261 13.24 11.40 7.17
CA ARG A 261 13.10 12.74 6.56
C ARG A 261 12.27 13.75 7.38
N CYS A 262 11.40 13.29 8.28
CA CYS A 262 10.48 14.20 9.00
C CYS A 262 10.19 13.82 10.46
N GLY A 263 10.84 12.78 11.01
CA GLY A 263 10.66 12.33 12.39
C GLY A 263 9.34 11.63 12.70
N SER A 264 8.32 11.73 11.83
CA SER A 264 7.02 11.09 12.05
C SER A 264 7.12 9.56 12.12
N ASP A 265 6.51 8.97 13.14
CA ASP A 265 6.36 7.53 13.41
C ASP A 265 5.16 6.89 12.69
N PHE A 266 4.30 7.69 12.06
CA PHE A 266 3.07 7.21 11.44
C PHE A 266 3.30 6.39 10.15
N LYS A 267 2.97 5.09 10.21
CA LYS A 267 3.07 4.12 9.10
C LYS A 267 4.43 4.24 8.37
N VAL A 268 5.52 4.08 9.14
CA VAL A 268 6.91 4.07 8.65
C VAL A 268 7.27 2.70 8.09
N GLU A 269 7.69 2.68 6.82
CA GLU A 269 8.09 1.49 6.07
C GLU A 269 9.49 1.69 5.46
N VAL A 270 10.26 0.61 5.31
CA VAL A 270 11.52 0.64 4.56
C VAL A 270 11.19 0.66 3.07
N ILE A 271 11.69 1.69 2.36
CA ILE A 271 11.43 1.86 0.93
C ILE A 271 12.72 1.99 0.13
N TYR A 272 12.64 1.65 -1.15
CA TYR A 272 13.72 1.85 -2.12
C TYR A 272 13.73 3.29 -2.60
N THR A 273 14.87 3.97 -2.44
CA THR A 273 14.96 5.42 -2.67
C THR A 273 15.56 5.79 -4.02
N SER A 274 16.39 4.92 -4.56
CA SER A 274 16.90 5.00 -5.93
C SER A 274 15.87 4.44 -6.93
N TRP A 275 15.68 3.13 -6.93
CA TRP A 275 15.00 2.38 -7.98
C TRP A 275 14.02 1.37 -7.36
N PRO A 276 12.76 1.26 -7.83
CA PRO A 276 11.86 0.21 -7.37
C PRO A 276 12.48 -1.18 -7.59
N LEU A 277 12.22 -2.13 -6.68
CA LEU A 277 12.75 -3.50 -6.74
C LEU A 277 12.63 -4.16 -8.13
N SER A 278 11.50 -3.97 -8.83
CA SER A 278 11.30 -4.50 -10.18
C SER A 278 12.31 -4.00 -11.22
N ASN A 279 12.83 -2.79 -11.04
CA ASN A 279 13.81 -2.18 -11.93
C ASN A 279 15.24 -2.57 -11.53
N LEU A 280 15.50 -2.77 -10.23
CA LEU A 280 16.76 -3.34 -9.76
C LEU A 280 16.94 -4.78 -10.25
N ILE A 281 15.89 -5.61 -10.18
CA ILE A 281 15.91 -6.98 -10.75
C ILE A 281 16.16 -6.93 -12.27
N GLN A 282 15.43 -6.08 -13.00
CA GLN A 282 15.63 -5.95 -14.46
C GLN A 282 17.06 -5.52 -14.83
N LYS A 283 17.67 -4.64 -14.03
CA LYS A 283 19.07 -4.25 -14.21
C LYS A 283 20.03 -5.39 -13.90
N PHE A 284 19.84 -6.07 -12.76
CA PHE A 284 20.62 -7.24 -12.40
C PHE A 284 20.60 -8.29 -13.52
N GLU A 285 19.41 -8.63 -14.04
CA GLU A 285 19.21 -9.53 -15.18
C GLU A 285 20.00 -9.13 -16.44
N ALA A 286 20.29 -7.83 -16.64
CA ALA A 286 21.02 -7.31 -17.80
C ALA A 286 22.52 -7.09 -17.55
N GLU A 287 22.92 -6.77 -16.32
CA GLU A 287 24.26 -6.28 -15.97
C GLU A 287 25.13 -7.31 -15.23
N ALA A 288 24.54 -8.15 -14.37
CA ALA A 288 25.29 -8.93 -13.37
C ALA A 288 24.74 -10.34 -13.06
N ALA A 289 23.57 -10.71 -13.59
CA ALA A 289 22.99 -12.02 -13.35
C ALA A 289 23.82 -13.15 -13.99
N PRO A 290 23.96 -14.31 -13.32
CA PRO A 290 24.53 -15.51 -13.93
C PRO A 290 23.83 -15.87 -15.23
N ARG A 291 24.59 -16.32 -16.25
CA ARG A 291 24.10 -16.62 -17.61
C ARG A 291 22.92 -17.60 -17.66
N ARG A 292 22.78 -18.48 -16.67
CA ARG A 292 21.60 -19.36 -16.50
C ARG A 292 20.59 -18.66 -15.59
N THR A 293 19.43 -18.30 -16.15
CA THR A 293 18.29 -17.85 -15.36
C THR A 293 17.78 -18.99 -14.46
N PRO A 294 17.28 -18.70 -13.24
CA PRO A 294 16.83 -19.71 -12.31
C PRO A 294 15.69 -20.52 -12.94
N ALA A 295 15.86 -21.84 -12.94
CA ALA A 295 15.02 -22.73 -13.73
C ALA A 295 13.72 -23.07 -13.00
N LYS A 296 13.77 -23.18 -11.67
CA LYS A 296 12.65 -23.63 -10.84
C LYS A 296 12.64 -22.87 -9.51
N PHE A 297 11.48 -22.39 -9.11
CA PHE A 297 11.27 -21.86 -7.77
C PHE A 297 10.78 -22.96 -6.82
N ALA A 298 11.07 -22.81 -5.53
CA ALA A 298 10.35 -23.53 -4.50
C ALA A 298 9.05 -22.79 -4.19
N LYS A 299 7.93 -23.51 -4.11
CA LYS A 299 6.78 -23.03 -3.35
C LYS A 299 7.12 -23.22 -1.87
N PRO A 300 6.84 -22.24 -0.98
CA PRO A 300 6.94 -22.48 0.45
C PRO A 300 5.96 -23.59 0.89
N PRO A 301 6.24 -24.30 2.00
CA PRO A 301 5.26 -25.19 2.63
C PRO A 301 3.95 -24.44 2.89
N ALA A 302 2.81 -25.14 2.83
CA ALA A 302 1.49 -24.52 3.02
C ALA A 302 1.33 -23.87 4.41
N ASP A 303 2.14 -24.34 5.36
CA ASP A 303 2.06 -24.09 6.80
C ASP A 303 3.03 -22.99 7.25
N ALA A 304 4.03 -22.65 6.42
CA ALA A 304 5.17 -21.80 6.80
C ALA A 304 4.82 -20.31 7.01
N GLY A 305 3.55 -19.91 6.86
CA GLY A 305 3.05 -18.53 6.99
C GLY A 305 3.51 -17.55 5.90
N CYS A 306 4.77 -17.64 5.47
CA CYS A 306 5.38 -16.79 4.45
C CYS A 306 5.14 -17.38 3.05
N GLN A 307 4.19 -16.80 2.31
CA GLN A 307 3.74 -17.29 0.99
C GLN A 307 4.63 -16.86 -0.20
N LEU A 308 5.83 -16.31 0.04
CA LEU A 308 6.73 -15.89 -1.03
C LEU A 308 7.47 -17.10 -1.61
N ALA A 309 7.57 -17.16 -2.94
CA ALA A 309 8.49 -18.09 -3.59
C ALA A 309 9.94 -17.93 -3.07
N GLN A 310 10.73 -19.00 -3.18
CA GLN A 310 12.14 -19.03 -2.81
C GLN A 310 12.98 -19.65 -3.94
N PHE A 311 14.27 -19.32 -3.98
CA PHE A 311 15.26 -20.06 -4.76
C PHE A 311 15.45 -21.45 -4.15
N ARG A 312 15.79 -22.45 -4.97
CA ARG A 312 16.01 -23.81 -4.49
C ARG A 312 17.42 -23.95 -3.94
N LEU A 313 17.56 -24.10 -2.62
CA LEU A 313 18.85 -24.31 -1.95
C LEU A 313 19.60 -25.55 -2.47
N ASN A 314 18.87 -26.59 -2.88
CA ASN A 314 19.45 -27.84 -3.43
C ASN A 314 19.84 -27.72 -4.93
N SER A 315 19.89 -26.50 -5.47
CA SER A 315 20.23 -26.20 -6.86
C SER A 315 21.38 -25.20 -6.87
N GLU A 316 22.56 -25.65 -7.31
CA GLU A 316 23.78 -24.82 -7.38
C GLU A 316 23.53 -23.55 -8.22
N ALA A 317 22.84 -23.70 -9.37
CA ALA A 317 22.52 -22.58 -10.25
C ALA A 317 21.56 -21.56 -9.62
N ASP A 318 20.52 -22.03 -8.91
CA ASP A 318 19.57 -21.11 -8.26
C ASP A 318 20.20 -20.44 -7.03
N SER A 319 21.11 -21.13 -6.33
CA SER A 319 21.86 -20.61 -5.17
C SER A 319 22.92 -19.59 -5.59
N ALA A 320 23.67 -19.84 -6.66
CA ALA A 320 24.59 -18.87 -7.24
C ALA A 320 23.86 -17.60 -7.74
N TRP A 321 22.64 -17.77 -8.28
CA TRP A 321 21.80 -16.63 -8.67
C TRP A 321 21.33 -15.82 -7.45
N ALA A 322 20.89 -16.49 -6.37
CA ALA A 322 20.51 -15.84 -5.12
C ALA A 322 21.66 -15.02 -4.50
N ALA A 323 22.85 -15.62 -4.36
CA ALA A 323 24.03 -14.94 -3.81
C ALA A 323 24.46 -13.73 -4.65
N ALA A 324 24.47 -13.88 -5.99
CA ALA A 324 24.78 -12.76 -6.89
C ALA A 324 23.73 -11.64 -6.81
N TRP A 325 22.45 -11.98 -6.64
CA TRP A 325 21.38 -11.01 -6.44
C TRP A 325 21.50 -10.28 -5.09
N GLU A 326 21.78 -11.00 -4.00
CA GLU A 326 21.99 -10.42 -2.67
C GLU A 326 23.17 -9.44 -2.66
N GLN A 327 24.28 -9.80 -3.31
CA GLN A 327 25.46 -8.94 -3.45
C GLN A 327 25.15 -7.70 -4.31
N TYR A 328 24.49 -7.87 -5.46
CA TYR A 328 24.10 -6.74 -6.32
C TYR A 328 23.13 -5.79 -5.60
N HIS A 329 22.16 -6.35 -4.87
CA HIS A 329 21.23 -5.58 -4.06
C HIS A 329 21.97 -4.77 -2.98
N GLN A 330 22.87 -5.39 -2.22
CA GLN A 330 23.65 -4.69 -1.19
C GLN A 330 24.47 -3.51 -1.76
N GLN A 331 25.01 -3.64 -2.97
CA GLN A 331 25.80 -2.59 -3.63
C GLN A 331 24.93 -1.47 -4.21
N GLN A 332 23.81 -1.80 -4.87
CA GLN A 332 23.05 -0.89 -5.74
C GLN A 332 21.76 -0.37 -5.10
N ALA A 333 21.15 -1.11 -4.17
CA ALA A 333 19.97 -0.64 -3.47
C ALA A 333 20.32 0.49 -2.49
N ARG A 334 19.39 1.42 -2.35
CA ARG A 334 19.39 2.43 -1.30
C ARG A 334 18.04 2.38 -0.63
N LEU A 335 18.06 2.17 0.69
CA LEU A 335 16.90 1.95 1.53
C LEU A 335 16.83 3.10 2.54
N GLU A 336 15.63 3.65 2.75
CA GLU A 336 15.34 4.63 3.80
C GLU A 336 14.03 4.20 4.48
N ALA A 337 13.94 4.36 5.80
CA ALA A 337 12.70 4.19 6.56
C ALA A 337 11.88 5.48 6.51
N LEU A 338 10.82 5.51 5.69
CA LEU A 338 9.98 6.70 5.49
C LEU A 338 8.53 6.46 5.89
N CYS A 339 7.88 7.50 6.42
CA CYS A 339 6.43 7.51 6.54
C CYS A 339 5.75 7.59 5.17
N LYS A 340 4.50 7.09 5.09
CA LYS A 340 3.66 7.10 3.87
C LYS A 340 3.65 8.43 3.10
N HIS A 341 3.67 9.57 3.80
CA HIS A 341 3.68 10.90 3.18
C HIS A 341 5.00 11.22 2.46
N CYS A 342 6.14 10.98 3.13
CA CYS A 342 7.47 11.19 2.55
C CYS A 342 7.73 10.21 1.39
N ALA A 343 7.33 8.94 1.54
CA ALA A 343 7.38 7.95 0.47
C ALA A 343 6.58 8.38 -0.77
N ASN A 344 5.36 8.88 -0.59
CA ASN A 344 4.54 9.40 -1.69
C ASN A 344 5.19 10.60 -2.38
N ARG A 345 5.66 11.60 -1.61
CA ARG A 345 6.34 12.80 -2.16
C ARG A 345 7.57 12.43 -2.98
N GLN A 346 8.37 11.48 -2.51
CA GLN A 346 9.53 10.97 -3.25
C GLN A 346 9.12 10.26 -4.54
N ALA A 347 8.10 9.40 -4.48
CA ALA A 347 7.60 8.72 -5.66
C ALA A 347 7.00 9.70 -6.69
N ASP A 348 6.39 10.81 -6.25
CA ASP A 348 5.96 11.90 -7.14
C ASP A 348 7.11 12.68 -7.77
N ALA A 349 8.15 13.03 -6.99
CA ALA A 349 9.34 13.68 -7.51
C ALA A 349 10.02 12.81 -8.60
N ALA A 350 10.20 11.51 -8.33
CA ALA A 350 10.74 10.56 -9.30
C ALA A 350 9.88 10.44 -10.56
N ARG A 351 8.54 10.43 -10.43
CA ARG A 351 7.61 10.47 -11.58
C ARG A 351 7.76 11.75 -12.40
N GLN A 352 7.89 12.91 -11.75
CA GLN A 352 8.06 14.20 -12.44
C GLN A 352 9.39 14.25 -13.20
N GLN A 353 10.50 13.82 -12.59
CA GLN A 353 11.80 13.75 -13.24
C GLN A 353 11.77 12.84 -14.48
N GLN A 354 11.21 11.62 -14.37
CA GLN A 354 11.06 10.73 -15.53
C GLN A 354 10.19 11.32 -16.65
N GLN A 355 9.18 12.14 -16.33
CA GLN A 355 8.40 12.85 -17.33
C GLN A 355 9.21 13.96 -18.02
N LEU A 356 10.06 14.68 -17.28
CA LEU A 356 10.95 15.69 -17.85
C LEU A 356 12.00 15.06 -18.77
N GLU A 357 12.62 13.95 -18.38
CA GLU A 357 13.57 13.19 -19.20
C GLU A 357 12.93 12.63 -20.49
N ARG A 358 11.68 12.14 -20.40
CA ARG A 358 10.94 11.70 -21.60
C ARG A 358 10.64 12.87 -22.53
N ARG A 359 10.28 14.04 -21.99
CA ARG A 359 10.03 15.26 -22.77
C ARG A 359 11.31 15.81 -23.41
N SER A 360 12.45 15.77 -22.73
CA SER A 360 13.73 16.22 -23.29
C SER A 360 14.18 15.33 -24.44
N ARG A 361 14.13 14.00 -24.28
CA ARG A 361 14.41 13.04 -25.37
C ARG A 361 13.50 13.23 -26.58
N GLN A 362 12.20 13.46 -26.38
CA GLN A 362 11.25 13.75 -27.48
C GLN A 362 11.53 15.07 -28.20
N ARG A 363 12.07 16.08 -27.51
CA ARG A 363 12.48 17.36 -28.13
C ARG A 363 13.81 17.21 -28.88
N GLY A 364 14.78 16.48 -28.33
CA GLY A 364 16.06 16.19 -28.98
C GLY A 364 15.90 15.42 -30.29
N GLY A 365 15.09 14.35 -30.29
CA GLY A 365 14.87 13.52 -31.48
C GLY A 365 14.22 14.24 -32.66
N ARG A 366 13.59 15.41 -32.45
CA ARG A 366 13.05 16.25 -33.54
C ARG A 366 14.06 17.23 -34.16
N ARG A 367 15.21 17.46 -33.51
CA ARG A 367 16.29 18.33 -34.03
C ARG A 367 17.34 17.59 -34.84
N GLY A 368 17.22 16.26 -34.96
CA GLY A 368 18.06 15.42 -35.84
C GLY A 368 17.30 14.85 -37.04
N GLN A 369 16.16 15.46 -37.42
CA GLN A 369 15.32 15.08 -38.57
C GLN A 369 14.87 16.30 -39.40
N ALA A 370 15.49 17.46 -39.14
CA ALA A 370 15.37 18.70 -39.89
C ALA A 370 16.79 19.23 -40.09
#